data_AF-A0AAD4JHB8-F1
#
_entry.id   AF-A0AAD4JHB8-F1
#
_cell.length_a   1.000
_cell.length_b   1.000
_cell.length_c   1.000
_cell.angle_alpha   90.00
_cell.angle_beta   90.00
_cell.angle_gamma   90.00
#
_symmetry.space_group_name_H-M   'P 1'
#
loop_
_entity.id
_entity.type
_entity.pdbx_description
1 polymer ?
#
loop_
_entity_poly.entity_id
_entity_poly.type
_entity_poly.pdbx_seq_one_letter_code
_entity_poly.pdbx_strand_id
1 'polypeptide(L)'
;MENKAAAENGKTEIGKEGSICGFDSLHRLLQSSLPPHLFQAFSFHADKESLREPRSVRLGLIQNSIALPTTEPLLDQKRGIFQKLTPIIEAAGASGVNILCLQEAWMMPFAFCTREKKWCEFAEPIDGESTKFLQEFARRYNMVIVSPILERDVNHGETIWNTAVIIGNHGNIIGKHRKNHIPRVGDFNESTYYMEGNTGHPVFETAYGKIAVNICYGRHHPLNWLAFGLNGAEIVFNPSATVGELSEPMWPIEARNAAIANSYFVCSINRVGTEDFPNPFTSGDGKPQHTDFGHFYGSSYISAPDSSCTPSLSRHRDGLLISDMDLNLCRQLKDKWGFRMTARYETYADLLGRYVKPDFEPQVISDPLLNK
;
A
#
# COMPACT_ATOMS: atom_id res chain seq x y z
N MET A 1 -11.44 -48.91 49.21
CA MET A 1 -12.48 -49.01 48.17
C MET A 1 -12.48 -47.67 47.45
N GLU A 2 -11.60 -47.51 46.47
CA GLU A 2 -11.86 -47.79 45.03
C GLU A 2 -12.74 -46.71 44.39
N ASN A 3 -12.11 -45.86 43.55
CA ASN A 3 -12.29 -45.78 42.08
C ASN A 3 -13.54 -44.96 41.68
N LYS A 4 -13.54 -44.07 40.68
CA LYS A 4 -12.85 -44.09 39.38
C LYS A 4 -12.97 -42.72 38.70
N ALA A 5 -12.01 -42.47 37.80
CA ALA A 5 -11.95 -41.37 36.85
C ALA A 5 -13.10 -41.36 35.82
N ALA A 6 -13.37 -40.18 35.27
CA ALA A 6 -13.86 -40.02 33.90
C ALA A 6 -13.08 -38.88 33.25
N ALA A 7 -12.14 -39.27 32.40
CA ALA A 7 -11.46 -38.39 31.45
C ALA A 7 -12.33 -38.34 30.19
N GLU A 8 -12.65 -37.14 29.70
CA GLU A 8 -13.16 -36.97 28.34
C GLU A 8 -12.12 -36.22 27.50
N ASN A 9 -11.44 -37.00 26.67
CA ASN A 9 -10.66 -36.55 25.54
C ASN A 9 -11.62 -36.04 24.46
N GLY A 10 -11.69 -34.72 24.29
CA GLY A 10 -12.29 -34.07 23.11
C GLY A 10 -11.20 -33.76 22.09
N LYS A 11 -11.14 -34.57 21.04
CA LYS A 11 -10.16 -34.58 19.96
C LYS A 11 -10.03 -33.22 19.26
N THR A 12 -8.79 -32.79 19.05
CA THR A 12 -8.42 -31.77 18.05
C THR A 12 -8.72 -32.32 16.66
N GLU A 13 -9.76 -31.83 16.01
CA GLU A 13 -9.97 -32.07 14.58
C GLU A 13 -8.92 -31.29 13.80
N ILE A 14 -7.97 -32.03 13.21
CA ILE A 14 -7.07 -31.51 12.19
C ILE A 14 -7.90 -31.39 10.92
N GLY A 15 -8.44 -30.20 10.66
CA GLY A 15 -9.13 -29.88 9.43
C GLY A 15 -8.19 -30.03 8.24
N LYS A 16 -8.43 -31.07 7.43
CA LYS A 16 -7.93 -31.17 6.06
C LYS A 16 -8.74 -30.23 5.17
N GLU A 17 -8.36 -28.98 5.14
CA GLU A 17 -8.74 -27.99 4.12
C GLU A 17 -7.81 -26.80 4.32
N GLY A 18 -7.61 -25.95 3.30
CA GLY A 18 -6.79 -24.74 3.38
C GLY A 18 -7.39 -23.67 4.31
N SER A 19 -7.72 -24.05 5.55
CA SER A 19 -8.42 -23.27 6.55
C SER A 19 -7.51 -22.17 7.04
N ILE A 20 -7.82 -20.97 6.58
CA ILE A 20 -7.57 -19.72 7.28
C ILE A 20 -7.93 -19.95 8.75
N CYS A 21 -6.95 -19.86 9.66
CA CYS A 21 -7.25 -20.09 11.07
C CYS A 21 -8.33 -19.10 11.51
N GLY A 22 -9.35 -19.60 12.24
CA GLY A 22 -10.43 -18.76 12.75
C GLY A 22 -9.89 -17.56 13.53
N PHE A 23 -10.64 -16.46 13.56
CA PHE A 23 -10.21 -15.16 14.11
C PHE A 23 -9.58 -15.25 15.51
N ASP A 24 -10.16 -16.04 16.41
CA ASP A 24 -9.63 -16.24 17.78
C ASP A 24 -8.33 -17.07 17.84
N SER A 25 -8.10 -17.92 16.83
CA SER A 25 -6.84 -18.65 16.66
C SER A 25 -5.76 -17.74 16.09
N LEU A 26 -6.14 -16.85 15.15
CA LEU A 26 -5.24 -15.84 14.58
C LEU A 26 -4.75 -14.88 15.65
N HIS A 27 -5.67 -14.35 16.46
CA HIS A 27 -5.34 -13.38 17.48
C HIS A 27 -4.39 -13.97 18.53
N ARG A 28 -4.60 -15.23 18.95
CA ARG A 28 -3.69 -15.93 19.87
C ARG A 28 -2.31 -16.17 19.27
N LEU A 29 -2.24 -16.53 17.98
CA LEU A 29 -0.97 -16.70 17.29
C LEU A 29 -0.19 -15.38 17.24
N LEU A 30 -0.84 -14.29 16.83
CA LEU A 30 -0.22 -12.97 16.78
C LEU A 30 0.25 -12.49 18.16
N GLN A 31 -0.54 -12.69 19.22
CA GLN A 31 -0.12 -12.35 20.59
C GLN A 31 1.10 -13.15 21.07
N SER A 32 1.29 -14.37 20.55
CA SER A 32 2.46 -15.18 20.89
C SER A 32 3.73 -14.75 20.15
N SER A 33 3.59 -14.05 19.01
CA SER A 33 4.71 -13.66 18.15
C SER A 33 5.03 -12.16 18.20
N LEU A 34 4.05 -11.31 18.54
CA LEU A 34 4.19 -9.85 18.57
C LEU A 34 3.52 -9.26 19.81
N PRO A 35 4.02 -8.11 20.32
CA PRO A 35 3.32 -7.35 21.34
C PRO A 35 1.88 -7.01 20.89
N PRO A 36 0.86 -7.10 21.78
CA PRO A 36 -0.55 -6.89 21.39
C PRO A 36 -0.87 -5.54 20.75
N HIS A 37 -0.02 -4.52 20.97
CA HIS A 37 -0.20 -3.19 20.42
C HIS A 37 0.35 -3.04 18.99
N LEU A 38 1.07 -4.05 18.49
CA LEU A 38 1.75 -4.04 17.20
C LEU A 38 0.88 -4.62 16.09
N PHE A 39 -0.28 -5.21 16.39
CA PHE A 39 -1.14 -5.75 15.36
C PHE A 39 -2.62 -5.43 15.58
N GLN A 40 -3.39 -5.45 14.50
CA GLN A 40 -4.85 -5.46 14.51
C GLN A 40 -5.36 -6.46 13.45
N ALA A 41 -6.51 -7.08 13.69
CA ALA A 41 -7.11 -8.05 12.80
C ALA A 41 -8.60 -7.73 12.56
N PHE A 42 -9.05 -7.78 11.29
CA PHE A 42 -10.45 -7.55 10.90
C PHE A 42 -10.89 -8.51 9.80
N SER A 43 -12.16 -8.43 9.39
CA SER A 43 -12.67 -9.16 8.24
C SER A 43 -13.72 -8.36 7.46
N PHE A 44 -13.78 -8.62 6.16
CA PHE A 44 -14.82 -8.15 5.25
C PHE A 44 -15.47 -9.35 4.57
N HIS A 45 -16.79 -9.37 4.54
CA HIS A 45 -17.58 -10.50 4.02
C HIS A 45 -18.39 -10.09 2.82
N ALA A 46 -18.62 -11.03 1.91
CA ALA A 46 -19.56 -10.91 0.81
C ALA A 46 -20.82 -11.73 1.10
N ASP A 47 -21.92 -11.43 0.43
CA ASP A 47 -23.10 -12.28 0.46
C ASP A 47 -22.77 -13.64 -0.19
N LYS A 48 -23.43 -14.72 0.26
CA LYS A 48 -23.22 -16.04 -0.34
C LYS A 48 -23.71 -16.07 -1.78
N GLU A 49 -22.83 -16.39 -2.73
CA GLU A 49 -23.22 -16.65 -4.11
C GLU A 49 -23.67 -18.12 -4.28
N SER A 50 -24.67 -18.37 -5.14
CA SER A 50 -25.14 -19.74 -5.42
C SER A 50 -24.30 -20.49 -6.46
N LEU A 51 -23.56 -19.76 -7.30
CA LEU A 51 -22.81 -20.31 -8.43
C LEU A 51 -21.30 -20.22 -8.26
N ARG A 52 -20.82 -19.62 -7.16
CA ARG A 52 -19.40 -19.39 -6.93
C ARG A 52 -19.10 -19.55 -5.46
N GLU A 53 -17.96 -20.17 -5.19
CA GLU A 53 -17.41 -20.25 -3.86
C GLU A 53 -16.88 -18.87 -3.41
N PRO A 54 -16.86 -18.59 -2.10
CA PRO A 54 -16.16 -17.45 -1.53
C PRO A 54 -14.71 -17.37 -2.00
N ARG A 55 -14.25 -16.17 -2.36
CA ARG A 55 -12.85 -15.93 -2.75
C ARG A 55 -12.14 -15.19 -1.62
N SER A 56 -11.94 -15.91 -0.52
CA SER A 56 -11.29 -15.38 0.68
C SER A 56 -9.79 -15.20 0.48
N VAL A 57 -9.29 -14.02 0.85
CA VAL A 57 -7.87 -13.68 0.87
C VAL A 57 -7.52 -12.96 2.16
N ARG A 58 -6.38 -13.30 2.77
CA ARG A 58 -5.83 -12.63 3.94
C ARG A 58 -4.76 -11.64 3.52
N LEU A 59 -4.97 -10.36 3.80
CA LEU A 59 -4.01 -9.29 3.53
C LEU A 59 -3.23 -8.91 4.78
N GLY A 60 -1.99 -8.45 4.59
CA GLY A 60 -1.16 -7.82 5.63
C GLY A 60 -0.63 -6.47 5.17
N LEU A 61 -0.77 -5.43 5.98
CA LEU A 61 -0.17 -4.11 5.76
C LEU A 61 0.83 -3.80 6.86
N ILE A 62 2.05 -3.42 6.50
CA ILE A 62 3.10 -3.03 7.46
C ILE A 62 3.34 -1.52 7.36
N GLN A 63 3.21 -0.84 8.51
CA GLN A 63 3.77 0.48 8.72
C GLN A 63 4.92 0.41 9.73
N ASN A 64 5.98 1.19 9.50
CA ASN A 64 7.13 1.25 10.39
C ASN A 64 7.88 2.59 10.29
N SER A 65 8.59 2.94 11.35
CA SER A 65 9.63 3.97 11.33
C SER A 65 10.98 3.37 10.90
N ILE A 66 11.95 4.23 10.57
CA ILE A 66 13.35 3.81 10.40
C ILE A 66 13.90 3.17 11.68
N ALA A 67 14.95 2.37 11.54
CA ALA A 67 15.54 1.62 12.66
C ALA A 67 16.74 2.33 13.31
N LEU A 68 17.51 3.08 12.52
CA LEU A 68 18.73 3.76 12.94
C LEU A 68 18.69 5.25 12.55
N PRO A 69 19.44 6.13 13.23
CA PRO A 69 19.58 7.53 12.84
C PRO A 69 20.08 7.70 11.40
N THR A 70 19.68 8.78 10.74
CA THR A 70 20.06 9.05 9.34
C THR A 70 21.55 9.41 9.18
N THR A 71 22.27 9.58 10.29
CA THR A 71 23.73 9.82 10.35
C THR A 71 24.55 8.53 10.27
N GLU A 72 23.94 7.36 10.50
CA GLU A 72 24.64 6.07 10.42
C GLU A 72 25.00 5.70 8.97
N PRO A 73 25.93 4.76 8.73
CA PRO A 73 26.22 4.27 7.38
C PRO A 73 24.96 3.76 6.66
N LEU A 74 24.79 4.11 5.38
CA LEU A 74 23.56 3.80 4.61
C LEU A 74 23.22 2.29 4.60
N LEU A 75 24.23 1.44 4.52
CA LEU A 75 24.06 -0.02 4.55
C LEU A 75 23.53 -0.50 5.91
N ASP A 76 24.00 0.10 7.00
CA ASP A 76 23.56 -0.26 8.35
C ASP A 76 22.12 0.22 8.58
N GLN A 77 21.76 1.42 8.10
CA GLN A 77 20.38 1.90 8.11
C GLN A 77 19.43 0.92 7.41
N LYS A 78 19.79 0.48 6.19
CA LYS A 78 19.02 -0.51 5.42
C LYS A 78 18.86 -1.83 6.17
N ARG A 79 19.97 -2.38 6.68
CA ARG A 79 19.97 -3.65 7.43
C ARG A 79 19.22 -3.57 8.75
N GLY A 80 19.28 -2.42 9.44
CA GLY A 80 18.50 -2.18 10.64
C GLY A 80 16.99 -2.27 10.36
N ILE A 81 16.54 -1.73 9.22
CA ILE A 81 15.13 -1.88 8.80
C ILE A 81 14.80 -3.34 8.50
N PHE A 82 15.68 -4.10 7.84
CA PHE A 82 15.45 -5.53 7.57
C PHE A 82 15.30 -6.32 8.86
N GLN A 83 16.20 -6.10 9.84
CA GLN A 83 16.16 -6.74 11.15
C GLN A 83 14.88 -6.39 11.90
N LYS A 84 14.49 -5.11 11.88
CA LYS A 84 13.27 -4.61 12.51
C LYS A 84 12.00 -5.23 11.92
N LEU A 85 11.96 -5.39 10.59
CA LEU A 85 10.78 -5.92 9.90
C LEU A 85 10.70 -7.45 9.87
N THR A 86 11.82 -8.15 10.00
CA THR A 86 11.86 -9.63 10.02
C THR A 86 10.80 -10.24 10.95
N PRO A 87 10.73 -9.92 12.26
CA PRO A 87 9.72 -10.53 13.14
C PRO A 87 8.28 -10.18 12.75
N ILE A 88 8.04 -9.01 12.14
CA ILE A 88 6.72 -8.59 11.69
C ILE A 88 6.29 -9.38 10.43
N ILE A 89 7.21 -9.57 9.49
CA ILE A 89 6.98 -10.36 8.28
C ILE A 89 6.79 -11.84 8.64
N GLU A 90 7.57 -12.37 9.58
CA GLU A 90 7.42 -13.75 10.07
C GLU A 90 6.08 -13.96 10.76
N ALA A 91 5.63 -13.01 11.59
CA ALA A 91 4.31 -13.06 12.21
C ALA A 91 3.17 -13.00 11.19
N ALA A 92 3.29 -12.16 10.14
CA ALA A 92 2.34 -12.11 9.04
C ALA A 92 2.29 -13.45 8.29
N GLY A 93 3.45 -14.02 7.95
CA GLY A 93 3.56 -15.30 7.27
C GLY A 93 3.01 -16.47 8.09
N ALA A 94 3.36 -16.54 9.38
CA ALA A 94 2.82 -17.54 10.32
C ALA A 94 1.30 -17.41 10.46
N SER A 95 0.77 -16.20 10.35
CA SER A 95 -0.66 -15.90 10.37
C SER A 95 -1.39 -16.22 9.07
N GLY A 96 -0.71 -16.81 8.07
CA GLY A 96 -1.32 -17.20 6.81
C GLY A 96 -1.71 -16.01 5.92
N VAL A 97 -1.03 -14.86 6.06
CA VAL A 97 -1.19 -13.74 5.13
C VAL A 97 -0.84 -14.22 3.71
N ASN A 98 -1.76 -14.01 2.78
CA ASN A 98 -1.60 -14.38 1.38
C ASN A 98 -0.90 -13.27 0.58
N ILE A 99 -1.20 -12.00 0.86
CA ILE A 99 -0.56 -10.84 0.22
C ILE A 99 -0.13 -9.83 1.29
N LEU A 100 1.16 -9.53 1.34
CA LEU A 100 1.76 -8.55 2.25
C LEU A 100 2.23 -7.32 1.48
N CYS A 101 1.95 -6.12 1.98
CA CYS A 101 2.45 -4.88 1.39
C CYS A 101 3.21 -4.04 2.43
N LEU A 102 4.37 -3.54 2.01
CA LEU A 102 5.18 -2.58 2.77
C LEU A 102 4.84 -1.14 2.36
N GLN A 103 5.25 -0.18 3.19
CA GLN A 103 5.10 1.26 2.92
C GLN A 103 6.03 1.76 1.80
N GLU A 104 5.88 3.02 1.40
CA GLU A 104 6.70 3.63 0.35
C GLU A 104 8.17 3.75 0.77
N ALA A 105 9.08 3.40 -0.16
CA ALA A 105 10.53 3.45 0.01
C ALA A 105 10.97 2.84 1.35
N TRP A 106 10.41 1.68 1.69
CA TRP A 106 10.44 1.11 3.05
C TRP A 106 11.87 0.88 3.58
N MET A 107 12.81 0.64 2.68
CA MET A 107 14.22 0.30 2.94
C MET A 107 15.13 1.52 3.21
N MET A 108 14.58 2.74 3.26
CA MET A 108 15.36 3.96 3.47
C MET A 108 14.60 5.01 4.31
N PRO A 109 15.30 5.98 4.93
CA PRO A 109 14.70 7.25 5.34
C PRO A 109 14.12 7.98 4.12
N PHE A 110 13.06 8.75 4.32
CA PHE A 110 12.42 9.52 3.27
C PHE A 110 13.17 10.83 2.99
N ALA A 111 14.43 10.68 2.57
CA ALA A 111 15.42 11.75 2.50
C ALA A 111 15.21 12.80 1.39
N PHE A 112 14.11 12.72 0.64
CA PHE A 112 13.86 13.56 -0.52
C PHE A 112 13.71 15.05 -0.17
N CYS A 113 13.40 15.40 1.08
CA CYS A 113 13.45 16.79 1.56
C CYS A 113 14.82 17.44 1.42
N THR A 114 15.88 16.67 1.62
CA THR A 114 17.23 17.21 1.69
C THR A 114 17.74 17.63 0.31
N ARG A 115 17.16 17.06 -0.77
CA ARG A 115 17.59 17.23 -2.17
C ARG A 115 19.02 16.74 -2.46
N GLU A 116 19.72 16.18 -1.48
CA GLU A 116 21.09 15.68 -1.60
C GLU A 116 21.14 14.36 -2.39
N LYS A 117 22.21 14.17 -3.16
CA LYS A 117 22.37 13.00 -4.05
C LYS A 117 23.03 11.78 -3.41
N LYS A 118 23.65 11.91 -2.23
CA LYS A 118 24.21 10.76 -1.50
C LYS A 118 23.14 9.68 -1.21
N TRP A 119 21.89 10.11 -1.00
CA TRP A 119 20.76 9.21 -0.75
C TRP A 119 20.40 8.32 -1.94
N CYS A 120 20.87 8.66 -3.15
CA CYS A 120 20.69 7.83 -4.34
C CYS A 120 21.43 6.48 -4.27
N GLU A 121 22.35 6.29 -3.31
CA GLU A 121 23.00 5.01 -3.05
C GLU A 121 22.05 3.95 -2.47
N PHE A 122 20.89 4.35 -1.91
CA PHE A 122 19.82 3.41 -1.55
C PHE A 122 19.14 2.79 -2.78
N ALA A 123 19.32 3.34 -3.98
CA ALA A 123 18.65 2.84 -5.17
C ALA A 123 19.20 1.48 -5.60
N GLU A 124 18.33 0.48 -5.72
CA GLU A 124 18.67 -0.89 -6.10
C GLU A 124 18.02 -1.27 -7.43
N PRO A 125 18.61 -2.17 -8.24
CA PRO A 125 17.85 -2.81 -9.32
C PRO A 125 16.68 -3.61 -8.73
N ILE A 126 15.66 -3.90 -9.55
CA ILE A 126 14.44 -4.58 -9.07
C ILE A 126 14.69 -5.98 -8.51
N ASP A 127 15.81 -6.61 -8.84
CA ASP A 127 16.29 -7.89 -8.33
C ASP A 127 17.45 -7.73 -7.33
N GLY A 128 17.53 -6.54 -6.72
CA GLY A 128 18.49 -6.15 -5.68
C GLY A 128 18.32 -6.89 -4.35
N GLU A 129 19.13 -6.50 -3.36
CA GLU A 129 19.20 -7.14 -2.04
C GLU A 129 17.85 -7.13 -1.33
N SER A 130 17.11 -6.02 -1.42
CA SER A 130 15.79 -5.85 -0.77
C SER A 130 14.74 -6.79 -1.35
N THR A 131 14.75 -6.99 -2.67
CA THR A 131 13.88 -7.98 -3.32
C THR A 131 14.28 -9.39 -2.93
N LYS A 132 15.58 -9.73 -2.95
CA LYS A 132 16.07 -11.06 -2.57
C LYS A 132 15.76 -11.42 -1.12
N PHE A 133 15.87 -10.45 -0.21
CA PHE A 133 15.45 -10.59 1.18
C PHE A 133 13.97 -10.99 1.27
N LEU A 134 13.08 -10.29 0.56
CA LEU A 134 11.64 -10.57 0.58
C LEU A 134 11.26 -11.85 -0.18
N GLN A 135 11.99 -12.26 -1.22
CA GLN A 135 11.74 -13.50 -1.96
C GLN A 135 11.84 -14.74 -1.07
N GLU A 136 12.68 -14.72 -0.03
CA GLU A 136 12.78 -15.81 0.93
C GLU A 136 11.49 -15.98 1.74
N PHE A 137 10.95 -14.87 2.27
CA PHE A 137 9.67 -14.89 2.99
C PHE A 137 8.52 -15.28 2.08
N ALA A 138 8.51 -14.78 0.84
CA ALA A 138 7.49 -15.11 -0.15
C ALA A 138 7.41 -16.63 -0.38
N ARG A 139 8.56 -17.29 -0.61
CA ARG A 139 8.64 -18.76 -0.76
C ARG A 139 8.24 -19.50 0.51
N ARG A 140 8.82 -19.09 1.65
CA ARG A 140 8.65 -19.78 2.93
C ARG A 140 7.18 -19.82 3.37
N TYR A 141 6.46 -18.72 3.16
CA TYR A 141 5.08 -18.56 3.62
C TYR A 141 4.05 -18.66 2.49
N ASN A 142 4.48 -19.01 1.26
CA ASN A 142 3.61 -19.05 0.09
C ASN A 142 2.82 -17.72 -0.06
N MET A 143 3.51 -16.58 0.06
CA MET A 143 2.93 -15.25 0.22
C MET A 143 3.39 -14.33 -0.92
N VAL A 144 2.46 -13.59 -1.52
CA VAL A 144 2.78 -12.50 -2.46
C VAL A 144 3.25 -11.29 -1.65
N ILE A 145 4.30 -10.60 -2.10
CA ILE A 145 4.83 -9.42 -1.41
C ILE A 145 4.94 -8.24 -2.37
N VAL A 146 4.37 -7.09 -1.97
CA VAL A 146 4.49 -5.80 -2.66
C VAL A 146 5.59 -4.99 -1.98
N SER A 147 6.66 -4.69 -2.71
CA SER A 147 7.87 -4.01 -2.20
C SER A 147 8.12 -2.68 -2.92
N PRO A 148 7.72 -1.54 -2.32
CA PRO A 148 8.02 -0.20 -2.85
C PRO A 148 9.45 0.23 -2.53
N ILE A 149 10.29 0.37 -3.56
CA ILE A 149 11.72 0.69 -3.47
C ILE A 149 12.08 1.92 -4.30
N LEU A 150 13.27 2.47 -4.01
CA LEU A 150 13.97 3.33 -4.96
C LEU A 150 14.69 2.42 -5.96
N GLU A 151 14.24 2.41 -7.21
CA GLU A 151 14.81 1.59 -8.27
C GLU A 151 15.97 2.33 -8.96
N ARG A 152 17.06 1.63 -9.24
CA ARG A 152 18.09 2.02 -10.22
C ARG A 152 17.96 1.15 -11.47
N ASP A 153 17.56 1.75 -12.59
CA ASP A 153 17.38 1.03 -13.85
C ASP A 153 18.71 0.90 -14.61
N VAL A 154 19.44 -0.18 -14.29
CA VAL A 154 20.76 -0.48 -14.90
C VAL A 154 20.71 -0.65 -16.43
N ASN A 155 19.53 -0.93 -17.00
CA ASN A 155 19.37 -1.10 -18.45
C ASN A 155 19.10 0.22 -19.18
N HIS A 156 18.73 1.29 -18.45
CA HIS A 156 18.36 2.59 -19.02
C HIS A 156 19.17 3.71 -18.36
N GLY A 157 20.50 3.63 -18.49
CA GLY A 157 21.42 4.67 -18.04
C GLY A 157 21.44 4.90 -16.53
N GLU A 158 21.13 3.86 -15.75
CA GLU A 158 21.08 3.91 -14.28
C GLU A 158 20.08 4.94 -13.74
N THR A 159 19.05 5.26 -14.53
CA THR A 159 17.99 6.21 -14.16
C THR A 159 17.26 5.73 -12.91
N ILE A 160 17.00 6.64 -11.99
CA ILE A 160 16.32 6.35 -10.73
C ILE A 160 14.80 6.48 -10.89
N TRP A 161 14.05 5.58 -10.23
CA TRP A 161 12.59 5.55 -10.24
C TRP A 161 12.04 5.22 -8.85
N ASN A 162 10.81 5.65 -8.57
CA ASN A 162 10.04 5.14 -7.43
C ASN A 162 9.14 4.00 -7.91
N THR A 163 9.37 2.79 -7.39
CA THR A 163 8.90 1.56 -8.01
C THR A 163 8.37 0.56 -6.99
N ALA A 164 7.18 0.02 -7.21
CA ALA A 164 6.69 -1.16 -6.53
C ALA A 164 7.07 -2.42 -7.31
N VAL A 165 7.84 -3.32 -6.67
CA VAL A 165 8.16 -4.65 -7.19
C VAL A 165 7.13 -5.65 -6.64
N ILE A 166 6.57 -6.48 -7.51
CA ILE A 166 5.60 -7.52 -7.14
C ILE A 166 6.30 -8.87 -7.13
N ILE A 167 6.46 -9.42 -5.93
CA ILE A 167 7.08 -10.72 -5.70
C ILE A 167 5.96 -11.76 -5.55
N GLY A 168 5.95 -12.77 -6.41
CA GLY A 168 4.99 -13.87 -6.37
C GLY A 168 5.24 -14.80 -5.19
N ASN A 169 4.23 -15.61 -4.85
CA ASN A 169 4.26 -16.58 -3.75
C ASN A 169 5.30 -17.72 -3.91
N HIS A 170 5.88 -17.88 -5.10
CA HIS A 170 7.03 -18.78 -5.34
C HIS A 170 8.38 -18.05 -5.32
N GLY A 171 8.39 -16.78 -4.93
CA GLY A 171 9.57 -15.91 -4.91
C GLY A 171 10.02 -15.44 -6.30
N ASN A 172 9.26 -15.66 -7.37
CA ASN A 172 9.54 -15.05 -8.67
C ASN A 172 9.14 -13.57 -8.68
N ILE A 173 9.80 -12.72 -9.45
CA ILE A 173 9.32 -11.36 -9.71
C ILE A 173 8.23 -11.45 -10.77
N ILE A 174 6.98 -11.10 -10.41
CA ILE A 174 5.86 -11.03 -11.37
C ILE A 174 6.05 -9.82 -12.29
N GLY A 175 6.49 -8.69 -11.72
CA GLY A 175 6.75 -7.48 -12.47
C GLY A 175 6.98 -6.28 -11.56
N LYS A 176 6.86 -5.08 -12.13
CA LYS A 176 7.05 -3.81 -11.44
C LYS A 176 6.05 -2.75 -11.91
N HIS A 177 5.78 -1.76 -11.07
CA HIS A 177 5.04 -0.55 -11.41
C HIS A 177 5.78 0.69 -10.90
N ARG A 178 5.95 1.70 -11.75
CA ARG A 178 6.59 2.98 -11.42
C ARG A 178 5.56 4.06 -11.11
N LYS A 179 5.85 4.90 -10.12
CA LYS A 179 4.98 5.97 -9.62
C LYS A 179 4.56 6.92 -10.75
N ASN A 180 3.27 6.93 -11.10
CA ASN A 180 2.75 7.75 -12.21
C ASN A 180 2.78 9.25 -11.91
N HIS A 181 2.48 9.65 -10.67
CA HIS A 181 2.34 11.05 -10.27
C HIS A 181 3.42 11.44 -9.26
N ILE A 182 4.31 12.35 -9.66
CA ILE A 182 5.46 12.76 -8.85
C ILE A 182 5.17 14.10 -8.18
N PRO A 183 5.21 14.19 -6.83
CA PRO A 183 5.03 15.45 -6.14
C PRO A 183 6.21 16.39 -6.34
N ARG A 184 5.90 17.69 -6.25
CA ARG A 184 6.85 18.82 -6.26
C ARG A 184 6.56 19.81 -5.12
N VAL A 185 5.88 19.34 -4.06
CA VAL A 185 5.22 20.21 -3.06
C VAL A 185 5.96 20.15 -1.73
N GLY A 186 6.39 21.32 -1.23
CA GLY A 186 7.01 21.45 0.08
C GLY A 186 8.28 20.60 0.23
N ASP A 187 8.32 19.75 1.26
CA ASP A 187 9.43 18.83 1.53
C ASP A 187 9.44 17.60 0.61
N PHE A 188 8.35 17.33 -0.11
CA PHE A 188 8.23 16.23 -1.08
C PHE A 188 8.86 16.61 -2.43
N ASN A 189 10.18 16.86 -2.43
CA ASN A 189 10.98 17.27 -3.59
C ASN A 189 11.36 16.07 -4.50
N GLU A 190 10.44 15.12 -4.64
CA GLU A 190 10.66 13.83 -5.30
C GLU A 190 11.06 13.97 -6.78
N SER A 191 10.53 14.97 -7.49
CA SER A 191 10.90 15.23 -8.89
C SER A 191 12.37 15.60 -9.09
N THR A 192 13.10 15.88 -8.02
CA THR A 192 14.56 16.06 -8.07
C THR A 192 15.27 14.73 -8.30
N TYR A 193 14.65 13.60 -7.94
CA TYR A 193 15.26 12.28 -7.91
C TYR A 193 14.81 11.37 -9.05
N TYR A 194 13.54 11.44 -9.45
CA TYR A 194 12.96 10.56 -10.47
C TYR A 194 11.84 11.25 -11.27
N MET A 195 11.57 10.70 -12.46
CA MET A 195 10.57 11.18 -13.40
C MET A 195 9.22 10.44 -13.25
N GLU A 196 8.18 10.98 -13.87
CA GLU A 196 6.87 10.32 -13.98
C GLU A 196 6.98 8.92 -14.59
N GLY A 197 6.32 7.94 -13.96
CA GLY A 197 6.37 6.54 -14.33
C GLY A 197 5.93 6.26 -15.77
N ASN A 198 6.62 5.33 -16.43
CA ASN A 198 6.38 4.91 -17.80
C ASN A 198 5.77 3.50 -17.93
N THR A 199 5.28 2.93 -16.83
CA THR A 199 4.72 1.56 -16.79
C THR A 199 3.20 1.51 -16.97
N GLY A 200 2.53 2.65 -17.10
CA GLY A 200 1.07 2.73 -17.16
C GLY A 200 0.40 2.32 -15.85
N HIS A 201 -0.68 1.54 -15.94
CA HIS A 201 -1.49 1.12 -14.79
C HIS A 201 -1.62 -0.41 -14.71
N PRO A 202 -0.51 -1.15 -14.57
CA PRO A 202 -0.53 -2.61 -14.61
C PRO A 202 -1.34 -3.19 -13.45
N VAL A 203 -2.08 -4.25 -13.76
CA VAL A 203 -2.75 -5.12 -12.79
C VAL A 203 -2.04 -6.48 -12.84
N PHE A 204 -1.64 -6.96 -11.67
CA PHE A 204 -0.89 -8.20 -11.52
C PHE A 204 -1.85 -9.29 -11.05
N GLU A 205 -2.06 -10.29 -11.91
CA GLU A 205 -2.82 -11.48 -11.54
C GLU A 205 -1.93 -12.40 -10.72
N THR A 206 -2.38 -12.70 -9.51
CA THR A 206 -1.67 -13.55 -8.55
C THR A 206 -2.52 -14.76 -8.18
N ALA A 207 -1.94 -15.72 -7.46
CA ALA A 207 -2.70 -16.85 -6.89
C ALA A 207 -3.87 -16.40 -5.96
N TYR A 208 -3.85 -15.15 -5.49
CA TYR A 208 -4.73 -14.62 -4.45
C TYR A 208 -5.60 -13.45 -4.92
N GLY A 209 -5.67 -13.20 -6.24
CA GLY A 209 -6.47 -12.15 -6.84
C GLY A 209 -5.67 -11.15 -7.68
N LYS A 210 -6.38 -10.22 -8.30
CA LYS A 210 -5.82 -9.18 -9.17
C LYS A 210 -5.47 -7.94 -8.37
N ILE A 211 -4.17 -7.68 -8.22
CA ILE A 211 -3.67 -6.58 -7.42
C ILE A 211 -3.09 -5.46 -8.28
N ALA A 212 -3.16 -4.23 -7.79
CA ALA A 212 -2.46 -3.08 -8.35
C ALA A 212 -1.83 -2.24 -7.24
N VAL A 213 -0.98 -1.30 -7.62
CA VAL A 213 -0.30 -0.41 -6.66
C VAL A 213 -0.42 1.02 -7.13
N ASN A 214 -1.15 1.85 -6.40
CA ASN A 214 -1.17 3.29 -6.60
C ASN A 214 -0.17 3.94 -5.62
N ILE A 215 1.01 4.33 -6.10
CA ILE A 215 2.09 4.76 -5.21
C ILE A 215 1.87 6.21 -4.74
N CYS A 216 1.73 6.38 -3.42
CA CYS A 216 1.77 7.63 -2.67
C CYS A 216 0.96 8.78 -3.27
N TYR A 217 1.60 9.77 -3.92
CA TYR A 217 0.97 10.98 -4.44
C TYR A 217 -0.06 10.70 -5.55
N GLY A 218 0.01 9.51 -6.17
CA GLY A 218 -1.06 9.04 -7.04
C GLY A 218 -2.41 8.89 -6.31
N ARG A 219 -2.45 8.92 -4.97
CA ARG A 219 -3.69 8.93 -4.17
C ARG A 219 -4.58 10.14 -4.47
N HIS A 220 -3.98 11.28 -4.80
CA HIS A 220 -4.70 12.53 -5.07
C HIS A 220 -5.37 12.57 -6.46
N HIS A 221 -5.17 11.52 -7.27
CA HIS A 221 -5.56 11.52 -8.67
C HIS A 221 -6.65 10.47 -8.92
N PRO A 222 -7.94 10.85 -8.91
CA PRO A 222 -9.06 9.93 -9.19
C PRO A 222 -8.90 9.11 -10.47
N LEU A 223 -8.30 9.70 -11.52
CA LEU A 223 -8.04 9.02 -12.78
C LEU A 223 -7.01 7.89 -12.67
N ASN A 224 -6.02 8.02 -11.77
CA ASN A 224 -5.01 6.98 -11.52
C ASN A 224 -5.67 5.75 -10.88
N TRP A 225 -6.52 5.96 -9.88
CA TRP A 225 -7.37 4.93 -9.29
C TRP A 225 -8.29 4.28 -10.30
N LEU A 226 -8.97 5.10 -11.11
CA LEU A 226 -9.89 4.64 -12.14
C LEU A 226 -9.21 3.71 -13.14
N ALA A 227 -8.00 4.06 -13.60
CA ALA A 227 -7.26 3.28 -14.57
C ALA A 227 -6.91 1.87 -14.07
N PHE A 228 -6.53 1.71 -12.80
CA PHE A 228 -6.36 0.38 -12.20
C PHE A 228 -7.67 -0.41 -12.14
N GLY A 229 -8.77 0.25 -11.78
CA GLY A 229 -10.10 -0.37 -11.81
C GLY A 229 -10.50 -0.81 -13.22
N LEU A 230 -10.19 0.00 -14.24
CA LEU A 230 -10.49 -0.30 -15.65
C LEU A 230 -9.71 -1.53 -16.14
N ASN A 231 -8.48 -1.70 -15.65
CA ASN A 231 -7.65 -2.86 -15.93
C ASN A 231 -8.01 -4.10 -15.07
N GLY A 232 -9.06 -4.02 -14.26
CA GLY A 232 -9.64 -5.17 -13.56
C GLY A 232 -9.06 -5.45 -12.17
N ALA A 233 -8.46 -4.45 -11.51
CA ALA A 233 -8.00 -4.60 -10.13
C ALA A 233 -9.16 -4.99 -9.18
N GLU A 234 -8.87 -5.90 -8.26
CA GLU A 234 -9.73 -6.30 -7.14
C GLU A 234 -9.24 -5.70 -5.81
N ILE A 235 -7.92 -5.45 -5.72
CA ILE A 235 -7.25 -4.85 -4.58
C ILE A 235 -6.24 -3.83 -5.10
N VAL A 236 -6.29 -2.59 -4.61
CA VAL A 236 -5.29 -1.57 -4.92
C VAL A 236 -4.55 -1.16 -3.66
N PHE A 237 -3.25 -1.44 -3.60
CA PHE A 237 -2.39 -0.98 -2.52
C PHE A 237 -1.96 0.46 -2.75
N ASN A 238 -1.90 1.25 -1.67
CA ASN A 238 -1.44 2.62 -1.69
C ASN A 238 -0.34 2.86 -0.65
N PRO A 239 0.88 2.36 -0.93
CA PRO A 239 2.04 2.65 -0.11
C PRO A 239 2.40 4.12 -0.21
N SER A 240 2.51 4.77 0.94
CA SER A 240 2.74 6.22 1.05
C SER A 240 3.77 6.54 2.12
N ALA A 241 4.40 7.69 1.96
CA ALA A 241 5.06 8.44 3.03
C ALA A 241 4.54 9.88 2.95
N THR A 242 3.80 10.33 3.96
CA THR A 242 3.22 11.68 3.99
C THR A 242 3.09 12.22 5.41
N VAL A 243 3.24 13.53 5.56
CA VAL A 243 3.29 14.24 6.86
C VAL A 243 2.32 15.41 6.89
N GLY A 244 2.11 15.94 8.09
CA GLY A 244 1.60 17.29 8.29
C GLY A 244 0.07 17.45 8.26
N GLU A 245 -0.35 18.58 8.81
CA GLU A 245 -1.75 18.92 9.09
C GLU A 245 -2.61 19.11 7.84
N LEU A 246 -2.00 19.46 6.70
CA LEU A 246 -2.73 19.57 5.43
C LEU A 246 -2.99 18.21 4.79
N SER A 247 -2.05 17.27 4.92
CA SER A 247 -2.20 15.95 4.31
C SER A 247 -3.17 15.06 5.08
N GLU A 248 -3.09 15.07 6.41
CA GLU A 248 -3.79 14.09 7.23
C GLU A 248 -5.32 14.13 7.10
N PRO A 249 -5.99 15.30 7.00
CA PRO A 249 -7.43 15.36 6.78
C PRO A 249 -7.91 14.70 5.48
N MET A 250 -7.04 14.60 4.47
CA MET A 250 -7.35 13.92 3.20
C MET A 250 -7.21 12.39 3.30
N TRP A 251 -6.38 11.90 4.23
CA TRP A 251 -6.06 10.48 4.37
C TRP A 251 -7.27 9.55 4.49
N PRO A 252 -8.30 9.83 5.33
CA PRO A 252 -9.49 8.97 5.42
C PRO A 252 -10.48 9.14 4.26
N ILE A 253 -10.23 10.07 3.33
CA ILE A 253 -11.18 10.46 2.27
C ILE A 253 -10.80 9.81 0.95
N GLU A 254 -9.57 10.03 0.48
CA GLU A 254 -9.20 9.78 -0.93
C GLU A 254 -9.23 8.29 -1.28
N ALA A 255 -8.56 7.46 -0.48
CA ALA A 255 -8.50 6.03 -0.68
C ALA A 255 -9.85 5.34 -0.45
N ARG A 256 -10.63 5.82 0.53
CA ARG A 256 -11.99 5.34 0.78
C ARG A 256 -12.92 5.66 -0.39
N ASN A 257 -12.83 6.88 -0.93
CA ASN A 257 -13.56 7.26 -2.14
C ASN A 257 -13.16 6.38 -3.34
N ALA A 258 -11.87 6.10 -3.51
CA ALA A 258 -11.38 5.24 -4.58
C ALA A 258 -11.95 3.81 -4.49
N ALA A 259 -12.06 3.23 -3.30
CA ALA A 259 -12.67 1.92 -3.08
C ALA A 259 -14.15 1.89 -3.52
N ILE A 260 -14.90 2.92 -3.13
CA ILE A 260 -16.32 3.09 -3.48
C ILE A 260 -16.50 3.28 -4.98
N ALA A 261 -15.83 4.28 -5.56
CA ALA A 261 -16.02 4.69 -6.96
C ALA A 261 -15.62 3.60 -7.96
N ASN A 262 -14.69 2.72 -7.59
CA ASN A 262 -14.19 1.65 -8.46
C ASN A 262 -14.70 0.25 -8.08
N SER A 263 -15.40 0.12 -6.96
CA SER A 263 -15.92 -1.15 -6.45
C SER A 263 -14.82 -2.21 -6.33
N TYR A 264 -13.71 -1.84 -5.69
CA TYR A 264 -12.62 -2.73 -5.29
C TYR A 264 -12.17 -2.44 -3.85
N PHE A 265 -11.26 -3.23 -3.30
CA PHE A 265 -10.61 -2.92 -2.02
C PHE A 265 -9.43 -1.95 -2.19
N VAL A 266 -9.22 -1.07 -1.21
CA VAL A 266 -8.02 -0.20 -1.14
C VAL A 266 -7.30 -0.40 0.18
N CYS A 267 -5.98 -0.58 0.09
CA CYS A 267 -5.11 -0.79 1.24
C CYS A 267 -4.15 0.38 1.39
N SER A 268 -4.44 1.31 2.30
CA SER A 268 -3.65 2.53 2.52
C SER A 268 -2.60 2.30 3.60
N ILE A 269 -1.35 2.62 3.28
CA ILE A 269 -0.21 2.41 4.16
C ILE A 269 0.59 3.70 4.25
N ASN A 270 0.79 4.23 5.44
CA ASN A 270 1.69 5.36 5.65
C ASN A 270 2.80 4.97 6.62
N ARG A 271 3.95 5.59 6.43
CA ARG A 271 5.08 5.58 7.36
C ARG A 271 4.69 6.14 8.74
N VAL A 272 5.45 5.79 9.77
CA VAL A 272 5.34 6.38 11.12
C VAL A 272 6.65 6.98 11.61
N GLY A 273 6.55 7.91 12.56
CA GLY A 273 7.69 8.50 13.24
C GLY A 273 8.16 9.81 12.63
N THR A 274 9.21 10.39 13.19
CA THR A 274 9.85 11.61 12.69
C THR A 274 11.28 11.25 12.31
N GLU A 275 11.77 11.80 11.21
CA GLU A 275 13.11 11.55 10.69
C GLU A 275 13.89 12.86 10.64
N ASP A 276 14.99 12.93 11.39
CA ASP A 276 15.95 14.04 11.38
C ASP A 276 17.09 13.76 10.41
N PHE A 277 17.59 14.79 9.72
CA PHE A 277 18.67 14.70 8.74
C PHE A 277 19.92 15.48 9.16
N PRO A 278 21.13 15.08 8.71
CA PRO A 278 22.38 15.67 9.20
C PRO A 278 22.57 17.14 8.83
N ASN A 279 22.05 17.55 7.66
CA ASN A 279 22.18 18.90 7.13
C ASN A 279 20.81 19.57 7.09
N PRO A 280 20.71 20.85 7.49
CA PRO A 280 19.44 21.56 7.47
C PRO A 280 18.96 21.82 6.05
N PHE A 281 17.65 21.84 5.85
CA PHE A 281 16.98 22.13 4.58
C PHE A 281 15.78 23.08 4.78
N THR A 282 15.18 23.54 3.68
CA THR A 282 14.02 24.43 3.70
C THR A 282 12.83 23.84 2.93
N SER A 283 11.64 24.03 3.50
CA SER A 283 10.36 23.50 2.98
C SER A 283 9.71 24.38 1.90
N GLY A 284 10.32 25.52 1.53
CA GLY A 284 9.77 26.43 0.52
C GLY A 284 8.56 27.27 0.99
N ASP A 285 8.33 27.35 2.30
CA ASP A 285 7.21 28.08 2.93
C ASP A 285 7.65 29.39 3.61
N GLY A 286 8.91 29.80 3.43
CA GLY A 286 9.48 31.01 4.02
C GLY A 286 9.89 30.89 5.50
N LYS A 287 9.75 29.71 6.12
CA LYS A 287 10.24 29.47 7.49
C LYS A 287 11.76 29.22 7.53
N PRO A 288 12.40 29.32 8.72
CA PRO A 288 13.81 28.97 8.87
C PRO A 288 14.12 27.54 8.44
N GLN A 289 15.39 27.31 8.08
CA GLN A 289 15.87 25.95 7.84
C GLN A 289 15.78 25.09 9.10
N HIS A 290 15.58 23.80 8.92
CA HIS A 290 15.41 22.81 9.98
C HIS A 290 15.98 21.46 9.54
N THR A 291 16.03 20.48 10.45
CA THR A 291 16.59 19.15 10.17
C THR A 291 15.54 18.04 10.17
N ASP A 292 14.35 18.27 10.72
CA ASP A 292 13.30 17.25 10.82
C ASP A 292 12.35 17.28 9.61
N PHE A 293 12.00 16.12 9.06
CA PHE A 293 11.03 16.05 7.95
C PHE A 293 9.58 16.34 8.38
N GLY A 294 9.34 16.40 9.68
CA GLY A 294 8.00 16.32 10.26
C GLY A 294 7.53 14.89 10.52
N HIS A 295 6.37 14.80 11.16
CA HIS A 295 5.84 13.54 11.67
C HIS A 295 5.01 12.79 10.62
N PHE A 296 5.46 11.59 10.26
CA PHE A 296 4.67 10.62 9.51
C PHE A 296 3.61 10.01 10.45
N TYR A 297 2.34 10.18 10.08
CA TYR A 297 1.20 9.93 10.96
C TYR A 297 0.60 8.53 10.85
N GLY A 298 1.27 7.58 10.19
CA GLY A 298 0.81 6.18 10.07
C GLY A 298 -0.65 6.08 9.66
N SER A 299 -1.50 5.59 10.56
CA SER A 299 -2.94 5.50 10.32
C SER A 299 -3.28 4.60 9.12
N SER A 300 -2.48 3.57 8.87
CA SER A 300 -2.74 2.61 7.80
C SER A 300 -4.08 1.91 8.03
N TYR A 301 -4.85 1.70 6.97
CA TYR A 301 -6.22 1.16 7.05
C TYR A 301 -6.64 0.52 5.72
N ILE A 302 -7.74 -0.23 5.76
CA ILE A 302 -8.31 -0.86 4.58
C ILE A 302 -9.73 -0.32 4.35
N SER A 303 -10.04 0.03 3.10
CA SER A 303 -11.37 0.43 2.64
C SER A 303 -11.95 -0.63 1.72
N ALA A 304 -13.24 -0.91 1.90
CA ALA A 304 -14.00 -1.87 1.13
C ALA A 304 -14.90 -1.20 0.08
N PRO A 305 -15.29 -1.93 -0.98
CA PRO A 305 -16.15 -1.41 -2.04
C PRO A 305 -17.56 -1.04 -1.58
N ASP A 306 -18.00 -1.55 -0.42
CA ASP A 306 -19.30 -1.25 0.20
C ASP A 306 -19.26 -0.01 1.11
N SER A 307 -18.19 0.78 1.04
CA SER A 307 -17.87 1.95 1.87
C SER A 307 -17.44 1.67 3.32
N SER A 308 -17.46 0.42 3.78
CA SER A 308 -16.91 0.07 5.09
C SER A 308 -15.38 0.22 5.12
N CYS A 309 -14.81 0.41 6.30
CA CYS A 309 -13.36 0.52 6.48
C CYS A 309 -12.94 0.00 7.84
N THR A 310 -11.70 -0.48 7.94
CA THR A 310 -11.10 -0.79 9.25
C THR A 310 -10.84 0.51 10.01
N PRO A 311 -10.78 0.46 11.35
CA PRO A 311 -10.04 1.44 12.12
C PRO A 311 -8.60 1.57 11.59
N SER A 312 -8.02 2.74 11.78
CA SER A 312 -6.61 2.99 11.45
C SER A 312 -5.67 2.37 12.48
N LEU A 313 -4.50 1.93 12.02
CA LEU A 313 -3.36 1.66 12.89
C LEU A 313 -2.89 2.93 13.62
N SER A 314 -1.96 2.75 14.56
CA SER A 314 -1.41 3.86 15.36
C SER A 314 -0.81 4.96 14.49
N ARG A 315 -0.88 6.20 14.97
CA ARG A 315 -0.17 7.33 14.36
C ARG A 315 1.33 7.34 14.63
N HIS A 316 1.78 6.64 15.66
CA HIS A 316 3.12 6.83 16.23
C HIS A 316 3.93 5.54 16.34
N ARG A 317 3.33 4.38 16.06
CA ARG A 317 3.94 3.07 16.31
C ARG A 317 3.98 2.24 15.04
N ASP A 318 5.01 1.42 14.94
CA ASP A 318 5.05 0.35 13.96
C ASP A 318 3.82 -0.55 14.15
N GLY A 319 3.38 -1.18 13.06
CA GLY A 319 2.27 -2.12 13.18
C GLY A 319 2.00 -2.94 11.94
N LEU A 320 1.28 -4.03 12.17
CA LEU A 320 0.80 -4.99 11.20
C LEU A 320 -0.74 -5.02 11.24
N LEU A 321 -1.38 -4.62 10.15
CA LEU A 321 -2.82 -4.77 9.97
C LEU A 321 -3.08 -6.04 9.16
N ILE A 322 -3.79 -7.01 9.73
CA ILE A 322 -4.25 -8.20 9.01
C ILE A 322 -5.74 -8.09 8.75
N SER A 323 -6.19 -8.45 7.55
CA SER A 323 -7.63 -8.52 7.26
C SER A 323 -7.96 -9.64 6.30
N ASP A 324 -8.98 -10.42 6.64
CA ASP A 324 -9.61 -11.38 5.73
C ASP A 324 -10.65 -10.67 4.86
N MET A 325 -10.67 -10.95 3.56
CA MET A 325 -11.58 -10.29 2.62
C MET A 325 -12.13 -11.30 1.63
N ASP A 326 -13.43 -11.24 1.34
CA ASP A 326 -14.01 -11.96 0.21
C ASP A 326 -14.01 -11.09 -1.05
N LEU A 327 -13.23 -11.47 -2.05
CA LEU A 327 -13.11 -10.73 -3.32
C LEU A 327 -14.39 -10.77 -4.17
N ASN A 328 -15.34 -11.65 -3.87
CA ASN A 328 -16.65 -11.63 -4.53
C ASN A 328 -17.43 -10.35 -4.23
N LEU A 329 -17.14 -9.66 -3.11
CA LEU A 329 -17.75 -8.39 -2.75
C LEU A 329 -17.57 -7.34 -3.87
N CYS A 330 -16.41 -7.32 -4.53
CA CYS A 330 -16.14 -6.41 -5.65
C CYS A 330 -17.18 -6.56 -6.78
N ARG A 331 -17.56 -7.80 -7.13
CA ARG A 331 -18.58 -8.05 -8.17
C ARG A 331 -19.98 -7.67 -7.66
N GLN A 332 -20.34 -8.10 -6.46
CA GLN A 332 -21.65 -7.82 -5.87
C GLN A 332 -21.95 -6.32 -5.84
N LEU A 333 -20.96 -5.51 -5.48
CA LEU A 333 -21.12 -4.05 -5.44
C LEU A 333 -21.15 -3.43 -6.84
N LYS A 334 -20.40 -3.97 -7.81
CA LYS A 334 -20.51 -3.56 -9.23
C LYS A 334 -21.92 -3.79 -9.77
N ASP A 335 -22.51 -4.94 -9.49
CA ASP A 335 -23.85 -5.29 -9.97
C ASP A 335 -24.94 -4.47 -9.27
N LYS A 336 -24.81 -4.28 -7.95
CA LYS A 336 -25.79 -3.54 -7.13
C LYS A 336 -25.84 -2.04 -7.46
N TRP A 337 -24.69 -1.40 -7.62
CA TRP A 337 -24.62 0.05 -7.85
C TRP A 337 -24.52 0.43 -9.32
N GLY A 338 -23.98 -0.45 -10.16
CA GLY A 338 -23.84 -0.21 -11.59
C GLY A 338 -22.88 0.92 -11.96
N PHE A 339 -21.98 1.38 -11.07
CA PHE A 339 -21.09 2.53 -11.36
C PHE A 339 -20.28 2.33 -12.63
N ARG A 340 -19.76 1.12 -12.88
CA ARG A 340 -19.00 0.80 -14.09
C ARG A 340 -19.88 0.81 -15.35
N MET A 341 -21.14 0.40 -15.21
CA MET A 341 -22.14 0.38 -16.29
C MET A 341 -22.58 1.80 -16.66
N THR A 342 -22.72 2.69 -15.67
CA THR A 342 -23.22 4.07 -15.86
C THR A 342 -22.11 5.10 -16.02
N ALA A 343 -20.85 4.69 -16.08
CA ALA A 343 -19.71 5.60 -16.07
C ALA A 343 -19.50 6.42 -17.34
N ARG A 344 -20.18 6.09 -18.46
CA ARG A 344 -20.11 6.84 -19.74
C ARG A 344 -18.68 7.18 -20.19
N TYR A 345 -17.77 6.22 -20.10
CA TYR A 345 -16.33 6.46 -20.33
C TYR A 345 -16.02 7.11 -21.67
N GLU A 346 -16.76 6.81 -22.74
CA GLU A 346 -16.60 7.45 -24.06
C GLU A 346 -16.82 8.97 -24.01
N THR A 347 -17.81 9.44 -23.23
CA THR A 347 -18.07 10.88 -23.06
C THR A 347 -16.88 11.57 -22.37
N TYR A 348 -16.30 10.93 -21.36
CA TYR A 348 -15.14 11.48 -20.65
C TYR A 348 -13.85 11.37 -21.47
N ALA A 349 -13.69 10.33 -22.28
CA ALA A 349 -12.56 10.18 -23.20
C ALA A 349 -12.55 11.30 -24.25
N ASP A 350 -13.70 11.59 -24.88
CA ASP A 350 -13.83 12.74 -25.79
C ASP A 350 -13.52 14.07 -25.08
N LEU A 351 -14.10 14.28 -23.89
CA LEU A 351 -13.87 15.50 -23.10
C LEU A 351 -12.39 15.70 -22.79
N LEU A 352 -11.71 14.68 -22.28
CA LEU A 352 -10.27 14.74 -21.98
C LEU A 352 -9.45 14.92 -23.26
N GLY A 353 -9.83 14.26 -24.35
CA GLY A 353 -9.19 14.40 -25.66
C GLY A 353 -9.29 15.82 -26.24
N ARG A 354 -10.37 16.54 -25.95
CA ARG A 354 -10.50 17.98 -26.26
C ARG A 354 -9.74 18.85 -25.27
N TYR A 355 -9.83 18.57 -23.98
CA TYR A 355 -9.20 19.35 -22.90
C TYR A 355 -7.68 19.48 -23.06
N VAL A 356 -6.99 18.43 -23.49
CA VAL A 356 -5.53 18.44 -23.65
C VAL A 356 -5.02 19.22 -24.86
N LYS A 357 -5.91 19.72 -25.72
CA LYS A 357 -5.51 20.50 -26.90
C LYS A 357 -5.20 21.95 -26.53
N PRO A 358 -4.23 22.61 -27.18
CA PRO A 358 -3.87 24.01 -26.88
C PRO A 358 -5.00 25.01 -27.12
N ASP A 359 -5.94 24.68 -28.02
CA ASP A 359 -7.09 25.51 -28.41
C ASP A 359 -8.37 25.17 -27.63
N PHE A 360 -8.26 24.42 -26.52
CA PHE A 360 -9.41 24.08 -25.71
C PHE A 360 -10.08 25.32 -25.12
N GLU A 361 -11.33 25.55 -25.51
CA GLU A 361 -12.20 26.53 -24.86
C GLU A 361 -13.09 25.83 -23.81
N PRO A 362 -13.04 26.25 -22.54
CA PRO A 362 -13.94 25.74 -21.51
C PRO A 362 -15.41 25.98 -21.87
N GLN A 363 -16.27 25.00 -21.58
CA GLN A 363 -17.71 25.12 -21.77
C GLN A 363 -18.34 26.01 -20.67
N VAL A 364 -18.10 27.32 -20.75
CA VAL A 364 -18.62 28.33 -19.81
C VAL A 364 -19.77 29.08 -20.47
N ILE A 365 -20.94 29.06 -19.82
CA ILE A 365 -22.11 29.83 -20.25
C ILE A 365 -22.20 31.06 -19.33
N SER A 366 -21.92 32.23 -19.88
CA SER A 366 -21.97 33.50 -19.13
C SER A 366 -23.36 34.11 -19.17
N ASP A 367 -23.81 34.66 -18.04
CA ASP A 367 -24.98 35.53 -18.01
C ASP A 367 -24.68 36.79 -18.85
N PRO A 368 -25.48 37.10 -19.88
CA PRO A 368 -25.27 38.27 -20.72
C PRO A 368 -25.33 39.60 -19.96
N LEU A 369 -25.85 39.65 -18.73
CA LEU A 369 -25.88 40.84 -17.88
C LEU A 369 -24.62 41.04 -17.02
N LEU A 370 -23.73 40.05 -16.90
CA LEU A 370 -22.47 40.18 -16.15
C LEU A 370 -21.40 41.01 -16.87
N ASN A 371 -21.62 41.32 -18.16
CA ASN A 371 -20.74 42.19 -18.96
C ASN A 371 -21.35 43.60 -19.13
N LYS A 372 -21.66 44.29 -18.03
CA LYS A 372 -22.00 45.72 -18.00
C LYS A 372 -21.26 46.47 -16.92
#